data_AF-A0A3D1LHA6-F1
#
_entry.id   AF-A0A3D1LHA6-F1
#
_cell.length_a   1.000
_cell.length_b   1.000
_cell.length_c   1.000
_cell.angle_alpha   90.00
_cell.angle_beta   90.00
_cell.angle_gamma   90.00
#
_symmetry.space_group_name_H-M   'P 1'
#
loop_
_entity.id
_entity.type
_entity.pdbx_description
1 polymer ?
#
loop_
_entity_poly.entity_id
_entity_poly.type
_entity_poly.pdbx_seq_one_letter_code
_entity_poly.pdbx_strand_id
1 'polypeptide(L)'
;MMNMPGQHTDYSRYFSLKQKAFLINMSEERSREHYESLSGFIVNRYKDTIELQIPYLTGQECPETTLQKATYKLTTEAFGSGLQIIAELTKITSGNIFHLQLCGNMELYQRRKTARVDTTIKLFHARQNFPLSQYRKEFRRIMEFMKSQGLPPNLNLREVPVNLSVGGIRLAIEPQDQPSPLSMFFLDVDGNMPPVCAVAESAWQHQDDKELICGHRFIHILKADQERINLHVQAVQKKLGITVAASKTNWELLDRMTYEGKETKP
;
A
#
# COMPACT_ATOMS: atom_id res chain seq x y z
N MET A 1 -45.71 -4.35 9.49
CA MET A 1 -44.54 -3.61 8.95
C MET A 1 -44.15 -4.24 7.63
N MET A 2 -44.30 -3.51 6.53
CA MET A 2 -43.95 -3.98 5.19
C MET A 2 -42.42 -4.01 5.04
N ASN A 3 -41.87 -5.17 4.68
CA ASN A 3 -40.50 -5.28 4.18
C ASN A 3 -40.42 -4.50 2.87
N MET A 4 -39.73 -3.35 2.90
CA MET A 4 -39.30 -2.68 1.67
C MET A 4 -38.29 -3.60 0.97
N PRO A 5 -38.47 -3.90 -0.33
CA PRO A 5 -37.49 -4.67 -1.08
C PRO A 5 -36.17 -3.90 -1.09
N GLY A 6 -35.09 -4.57 -0.66
CA GLY A 6 -33.76 -3.99 -0.65
C GLY A 6 -33.40 -3.46 -2.04
N GLN A 7 -33.14 -2.16 -2.15
CA GLN A 7 -32.50 -1.62 -3.33
C GLN A 7 -31.16 -2.34 -3.50
N HIS A 8 -31.10 -3.28 -4.44
CA HIS A 8 -29.83 -3.81 -4.91
C HIS A 8 -29.07 -2.66 -5.56
N THR A 9 -28.18 -2.06 -4.77
CA THR A 9 -27.34 -0.95 -5.22
C THR A 9 -26.25 -1.55 -6.08
N ASP A 10 -26.42 -1.48 -7.40
CA ASP A 10 -25.43 -1.97 -8.37
C ASP A 10 -24.15 -1.11 -8.29
N TYR A 11 -23.21 -1.54 -7.44
CA TYR A 11 -21.95 -0.83 -7.20
C TYR A 11 -21.05 -0.81 -8.43
N SER A 12 -21.15 -1.81 -9.31
CA SER A 12 -20.26 -1.97 -10.46
C SER A 12 -20.18 -0.71 -11.31
N ARG A 13 -21.26 0.07 -11.40
CA ARG A 13 -21.34 1.30 -12.19
C ARG A 13 -20.29 2.35 -11.82
N TYR A 14 -19.82 2.36 -10.58
CA TYR A 14 -18.85 3.34 -10.07
C TYR A 14 -17.39 2.98 -10.34
N PHE A 15 -17.12 1.78 -10.86
CA PHE A 15 -15.77 1.26 -11.07
C PHE A 15 -15.52 0.98 -12.54
N SER A 16 -14.45 1.49 -13.16
CA SER A 16 -14.19 1.23 -14.58
C SER A 16 -13.24 0.07 -14.80
N LEU A 17 -13.38 -0.64 -15.93
CA LEU A 17 -12.37 -1.62 -16.35
C LEU A 17 -11.03 -0.94 -16.56
N LYS A 18 -9.93 -1.64 -16.27
CA LYS A 18 -8.55 -1.14 -16.29
C LYS A 18 -8.27 -0.01 -15.29
N GLN A 19 -9.24 0.37 -14.46
CA GLN A 19 -9.01 1.33 -13.39
C GLN A 19 -8.11 0.68 -12.33
N LYS A 20 -7.10 1.43 -11.88
CA LYS A 20 -6.26 0.99 -10.75
C LYS A 20 -7.07 1.09 -9.46
N ALA A 21 -7.07 0.03 -8.67
CA ALA A 21 -7.65 0.01 -7.34
C ALA A 21 -6.62 -0.40 -6.29
N PHE A 22 -6.83 0.06 -5.07
CA PHE A 22 -6.00 -0.29 -3.91
C PHE A 22 -6.85 -0.99 -2.86
N LEU A 23 -6.32 -2.07 -2.32
CA LEU A 23 -6.90 -2.80 -1.21
C LEU A 23 -6.09 -2.49 0.04
N ILE A 24 -6.71 -1.91 1.05
CA ILE A 24 -6.09 -1.74 2.38
C ILE A 24 -6.64 -2.84 3.28
N ASN A 25 -5.78 -3.58 3.97
CA ASN A 25 -6.22 -4.69 4.82
C ASN A 25 -7.04 -4.16 6.02
N MET A 26 -8.29 -4.60 6.11
CA MET A 26 -9.25 -4.27 7.16
C MET A 26 -9.73 -5.51 7.94
N SER A 27 -9.09 -6.67 7.72
CA SER A 27 -9.45 -7.92 8.40
C SER A 27 -9.27 -7.79 9.91
N GLU A 28 -10.07 -8.51 10.70
CA GLU A 28 -10.02 -8.43 12.17
C GLU A 28 -8.66 -8.87 12.72
N GLU A 29 -8.03 -9.86 12.09
CA GLU A 29 -6.73 -10.41 12.46
C GLU A 29 -5.55 -9.56 11.99
N ARG A 30 -5.79 -8.41 11.37
CA ARG A 30 -4.71 -7.54 10.88
C ARG A 30 -3.85 -7.02 12.03
N SER A 31 -2.55 -6.90 11.80
CA SER A 31 -1.66 -6.18 12.72
C SER A 31 -2.03 -4.70 12.73
N ARG A 32 -2.34 -4.15 13.91
CA ARG A 32 -2.60 -2.71 14.08
C ARG A 32 -1.34 -1.87 13.90
N GLU A 33 -0.17 -2.48 14.06
CA GLU A 33 1.14 -1.83 13.94
C GLU A 33 1.60 -1.71 12.49
N HIS A 34 1.10 -2.57 11.60
CA HIS A 34 1.52 -2.62 10.21
C HIS A 34 0.50 -1.91 9.32
N TYR A 35 1.01 -1.17 8.34
CA TYR A 35 0.25 -0.79 7.17
C TYR A 35 0.44 -1.86 6.11
N GLU A 36 -0.66 -2.44 5.64
CA GLU A 36 -0.66 -3.42 4.56
C GLU A 36 -1.64 -3.00 3.47
N SER A 37 -1.15 -2.94 2.24
CA SER A 37 -1.98 -2.74 1.07
C SER A 37 -1.58 -3.63 -0.10
N LEU A 38 -2.48 -3.73 -1.07
CA LEU A 38 -2.27 -4.32 -2.37
C LEU A 38 -2.79 -3.37 -3.44
N SER A 39 -2.35 -3.54 -4.68
CA SER A 39 -3.02 -2.89 -5.80
C SER A 39 -3.15 -3.79 -7.01
N GLY A 40 -4.12 -3.45 -7.82
CA GLY A 40 -4.38 -4.15 -9.06
C GLY A 40 -5.21 -3.32 -10.02
N PHE A 41 -5.58 -3.95 -11.11
CA PHE A 41 -6.45 -3.37 -12.13
C PHE A 41 -7.76 -4.14 -12.18
N ILE A 42 -8.87 -3.40 -12.27
CA ILE A 42 -10.19 -3.99 -12.38
C ILE A 42 -10.30 -4.65 -13.76
N VAL A 43 -10.46 -5.97 -13.79
CA VAL A 43 -10.57 -6.74 -15.04
C VAL A 43 -12.00 -7.13 -15.35
N ASN A 44 -12.85 -7.23 -14.32
CA ASN A 44 -14.27 -7.48 -14.48
C ASN A 44 -15.08 -6.83 -13.35
N ARG A 45 -16.34 -6.54 -13.61
CA ARG A 45 -17.29 -5.97 -12.65
C ARG A 45 -18.69 -6.47 -12.96
N TYR A 46 -19.39 -6.96 -11.94
CA TYR A 46 -20.76 -7.43 -12.11
C TYR A 46 -21.55 -7.21 -10.81
N LYS A 47 -22.55 -6.34 -10.86
CA LYS A 47 -23.37 -5.96 -9.70
C LYS A 47 -22.50 -5.51 -8.51
N ASP A 48 -22.37 -6.38 -7.52
CA ASP A 48 -21.67 -6.12 -6.27
C ASP A 48 -20.34 -6.88 -6.21
N THR A 49 -19.86 -7.41 -7.34
CA THR A 49 -18.61 -8.15 -7.43
C THR A 49 -17.61 -7.43 -8.33
N ILE A 50 -16.36 -7.38 -7.90
CA ILE A 50 -15.22 -6.89 -8.68
C ILE A 50 -14.17 -7.99 -8.77
N GLU A 51 -13.64 -8.19 -9.97
CA GLU A 51 -12.44 -8.98 -10.19
C GLU A 51 -11.25 -8.04 -10.36
N LEU A 52 -10.27 -8.18 -9.48
CA LEU A 52 -9.07 -7.35 -9.43
C LEU A 52 -7.84 -8.20 -9.76
N GLN A 53 -7.15 -7.88 -10.85
CA GLN A 53 -5.89 -8.52 -11.19
C GLN A 53 -4.72 -7.82 -10.52
N ILE A 54 -3.98 -8.53 -9.68
CA ILE A 54 -2.76 -8.01 -9.03
C ILE A 54 -1.54 -8.33 -9.91
N PRO A 55 -0.71 -7.32 -10.27
CA PRO A 55 0.31 -7.46 -11.31
C PRO A 55 1.60 -8.15 -10.85
N TYR A 56 1.69 -8.59 -9.60
CA TYR A 56 2.86 -9.27 -9.03
C TYR A 56 2.43 -10.51 -8.25
N LEU A 57 3.27 -11.53 -8.22
CA LEU A 57 2.99 -12.78 -7.51
C LEU A 57 2.75 -12.50 -6.01
N THR A 58 1.59 -12.86 -5.51
CA THR A 58 1.25 -12.72 -4.07
C THR A 58 1.76 -13.92 -3.26
N GLY A 59 1.92 -15.07 -3.91
CA GLY A 59 2.18 -16.35 -3.26
C GLY A 59 0.94 -16.94 -2.57
N GLN A 60 -0.26 -16.51 -2.97
CA GLN A 60 -1.56 -17.01 -2.49
C GLN A 60 -2.30 -17.86 -3.53
N GLU A 61 -1.59 -18.39 -4.52
CA GLU A 61 -2.16 -19.09 -5.69
C GLU A 61 -2.62 -20.53 -5.39
N CYS A 62 -3.23 -20.77 -4.23
CA CYS A 62 -3.75 -22.09 -3.85
C CYS A 62 -5.28 -22.07 -3.80
N PRO A 63 -5.98 -22.81 -4.69
CA PRO A 63 -7.45 -22.86 -4.72
C PRO A 63 -8.10 -23.52 -3.50
N GLU A 64 -7.33 -24.24 -2.67
CA GLU A 64 -7.86 -25.17 -1.67
C GLU A 64 -7.52 -24.84 -0.22
N THR A 65 -6.67 -23.85 0.04
CA THR A 65 -6.52 -23.32 1.40
C THR A 65 -7.74 -22.46 1.69
N THR A 66 -8.56 -22.89 2.65
CA THR A 66 -9.65 -22.11 3.28
C THR A 66 -9.22 -20.66 3.35
N LEU A 67 -9.72 -19.83 2.42
CA LEU A 67 -9.36 -18.43 2.39
C LEU A 67 -9.85 -17.87 3.73
N GLN A 68 -8.91 -17.52 4.60
CA GLN A 68 -9.20 -16.74 5.78
C GLN A 68 -9.96 -15.52 5.27
N LYS A 69 -11.19 -15.32 5.77
CA LYS A 69 -12.09 -14.25 5.30
C LYS A 69 -11.36 -12.93 5.45
N ALA A 70 -10.79 -12.44 4.36
CA ALA A 70 -10.01 -11.22 4.36
C ALA A 70 -10.93 -10.09 3.94
N THR A 71 -11.00 -9.05 4.76
CA THR A 71 -11.77 -7.85 4.49
C THR A 71 -10.82 -6.75 4.09
N TYR A 72 -11.14 -6.06 3.02
CA TYR A 72 -10.36 -4.96 2.50
C TYR A 72 -11.22 -3.70 2.44
N LYS A 73 -10.56 -2.56 2.58
CA LYS A 73 -11.10 -1.32 2.03
C LYS A 73 -10.62 -1.21 0.60
N LEU A 74 -11.54 -1.34 -0.35
CA LEU A 74 -11.29 -1.09 -1.76
C LEU A 74 -11.35 0.41 -2.00
N THR A 75 -10.32 0.97 -2.62
CA THR A 75 -10.25 2.38 -2.98
C THR A 75 -9.89 2.53 -4.45
N THR A 76 -10.53 3.47 -5.14
CA THR A 76 -10.15 3.88 -6.49
C THR A 76 -10.09 5.40 -6.58
N GLU A 77 -9.32 5.93 -7.53
CA GLU A 77 -9.19 7.36 -7.72
C GLU A 77 -9.39 7.73 -9.19
N ALA A 78 -10.10 8.82 -9.44
CA ALA A 78 -10.27 9.45 -10.76
C ALA A 78 -10.46 10.96 -10.59
N PHE A 79 -9.75 11.75 -11.40
CA PHE A 79 -9.89 13.23 -11.45
C PHE A 79 -9.78 13.95 -10.09
N GLY A 80 -8.94 13.46 -9.17
CA GLY A 80 -8.72 14.07 -7.85
C GLY A 80 -9.76 13.72 -6.79
N SER A 81 -10.79 12.96 -7.16
CA SER A 81 -11.77 12.36 -6.26
C SER A 81 -11.49 10.87 -6.10
N GLY A 82 -11.67 10.38 -4.89
CA GLY A 82 -11.55 8.98 -4.54
C GLY A 82 -12.89 8.38 -4.14
N LEU A 83 -13.04 7.09 -4.40
CA LEU A 83 -14.15 6.28 -3.95
C LEU A 83 -13.61 5.21 -3.01
N GLN A 84 -14.31 4.93 -1.90
CA GLN A 84 -13.97 3.82 -1.03
C GLN A 84 -15.21 3.00 -0.64
N ILE A 85 -15.03 1.69 -0.52
CA ILE A 85 -16.07 0.73 -0.11
C ILE A 85 -15.42 -0.45 0.62
N ILE A 86 -16.15 -1.13 1.52
CA ILE A 86 -15.68 -2.39 2.09
C ILE A 86 -15.83 -3.49 1.04
N ALA A 87 -14.84 -4.37 0.96
CA ALA A 87 -14.81 -5.48 0.04
C ALA A 87 -14.33 -6.75 0.76
N GLU A 88 -15.13 -7.80 0.72
CA GLU A 88 -14.77 -9.12 1.27
C GLU A 88 -14.13 -9.96 0.16
N LEU A 89 -12.98 -10.57 0.43
CA LEU A 89 -12.33 -11.48 -0.49
C LEU A 89 -13.02 -12.84 -0.46
N THR A 90 -13.60 -13.23 -1.59
CA THR A 90 -14.35 -14.49 -1.72
C THR A 90 -13.49 -15.63 -2.24
N LYS A 91 -12.62 -15.37 -3.21
CA LYS A 91 -11.68 -16.35 -3.77
C LYS A 91 -10.53 -15.67 -4.54
N ILE A 92 -9.46 -16.40 -4.75
CA ILE A 92 -8.37 -16.04 -5.65
C ILE A 92 -8.29 -17.11 -6.75
N THR A 93 -8.30 -16.71 -8.02
CA THR A 93 -8.17 -17.63 -9.15
C THR A 93 -6.79 -17.51 -9.81
N SER A 94 -6.52 -18.40 -10.78
CA SER A 94 -5.29 -18.36 -11.57
C SER A 94 -5.06 -16.97 -12.20
N GLY A 95 -3.80 -16.60 -12.35
CA GLY A 95 -3.42 -15.26 -12.81
C GLY A 95 -3.59 -14.17 -11.74
N ASN A 96 -3.66 -14.57 -10.45
CA ASN A 96 -3.67 -13.65 -9.30
C ASN A 96 -4.84 -12.66 -9.33
N ILE A 97 -6.02 -13.19 -9.70
CA ILE A 97 -7.27 -12.45 -9.78
C ILE A 97 -8.03 -12.63 -8.47
N PHE A 98 -8.24 -11.53 -7.77
CA PHE A 98 -8.98 -11.45 -6.52
C PHE A 98 -10.45 -11.19 -6.83
N HIS A 99 -11.32 -12.06 -6.34
CA HIS A 99 -12.78 -11.92 -6.46
C HIS A 99 -13.31 -11.28 -5.19
N LEU A 100 -13.76 -10.03 -5.31
CA LEU A 100 -14.15 -9.19 -4.19
C LEU A 100 -15.65 -8.96 -4.20
N GLN A 101 -16.31 -9.25 -3.09
CA GLN A 101 -17.71 -8.91 -2.84
C GLN A 101 -17.78 -7.55 -2.14
N LEU A 102 -18.42 -6.57 -2.77
CA LEU A 102 -18.59 -5.23 -2.24
C LEU A 102 -19.71 -5.23 -1.19
N CYS A 103 -19.44 -4.57 -0.07
CA CYS A 103 -20.30 -4.53 1.11
C CYS A 103 -20.33 -3.13 1.72
N GLY A 104 -21.44 -2.83 2.41
CA GLY A 104 -21.61 -1.59 3.18
C GLY A 104 -21.80 -0.34 2.31
N ASN A 105 -21.60 0.82 2.91
CA ASN A 105 -21.79 2.10 2.24
C ASN A 105 -20.58 2.48 1.40
N MET A 106 -20.85 3.13 0.27
CA MET A 106 -19.84 3.71 -0.59
C MET A 106 -19.59 5.16 -0.18
N GLU A 107 -18.33 5.52 0.02
CA GLU A 107 -17.95 6.86 0.44
C GLU A 107 -17.11 7.55 -0.64
N LEU A 108 -17.39 8.83 -0.86
CA LEU A 108 -16.57 9.70 -1.69
C LEU A 108 -15.61 10.47 -0.78
N TYR A 109 -14.34 10.55 -1.19
CA TYR A 109 -13.33 11.33 -0.48
C TYR A 109 -12.53 12.18 -1.46
N GLN A 110 -12.09 13.35 -1.00
CA GLN A 110 -11.12 14.14 -1.73
C GLN A 110 -9.72 13.80 -1.27
N ARG A 111 -8.81 13.53 -2.22
CA ARG A 111 -7.45 13.14 -1.88
C ARG A 111 -6.72 14.27 -1.16
N ARG A 112 -6.18 13.98 0.02
CA ARG A 112 -5.16 14.84 0.63
C ARG A 112 -3.83 14.62 -0.10
N LYS A 113 -3.21 15.70 -0.58
CA LYS A 113 -1.83 15.64 -1.07
C LYS A 113 -0.95 15.34 0.15
N THR A 114 -0.37 14.13 0.22
CA THR A 114 0.69 13.87 1.19
C THR A 114 1.90 14.72 0.84
N ALA A 115 2.47 15.36 1.85
CA ALA A 115 3.69 16.13 1.68
C ALA A 115 4.79 15.24 1.09
N ARG A 116 5.54 15.82 0.15
CA ARG A 116 6.73 15.21 -0.44
C ARG A 116 7.88 16.19 -0.39
N VAL A 117 9.10 15.67 -0.35
CA VAL A 117 10.30 16.51 -0.37
C VAL A 117 11.41 15.81 -1.15
N ASP A 118 12.17 16.59 -1.90
CA ASP A 118 13.45 16.14 -2.46
C ASP A 118 14.52 16.27 -1.39
N THR A 119 15.24 15.18 -1.11
CA THR A 119 16.23 15.07 -0.05
C THR A 119 17.28 14.01 -0.41
N THR A 120 18.36 13.94 0.36
CA THR A 120 19.34 12.85 0.27
C THR A 120 19.27 12.03 1.55
N ILE A 121 19.12 10.72 1.42
CA ILE A 121 19.09 9.79 2.55
C ILE A 121 20.03 8.62 2.29
N LYS A 122 20.50 7.99 3.37
CA LYS A 122 21.19 6.71 3.27
C LYS A 122 20.15 5.61 3.09
N LEU A 123 20.24 4.85 2.00
CA LEU A 123 19.31 3.77 1.70
C LEU A 123 19.98 2.52 1.16
N PHE A 124 19.33 1.37 1.37
CA PHE A 124 19.61 0.12 0.68
C PHE A 124 18.33 -0.34 -0.03
N HIS A 125 18.47 -0.67 -1.31
CA HIS A 125 17.37 -1.07 -2.18
C HIS A 125 17.56 -2.52 -2.63
N ALA A 126 16.78 -3.43 -2.04
CA ALA A 126 16.75 -4.82 -2.44
C ALA A 126 15.71 -5.02 -3.56
N ARG A 127 16.22 -5.41 -4.74
CA ARG A 127 15.43 -5.74 -5.93
C ARG A 127 15.56 -7.23 -6.21
N GLN A 128 14.56 -8.00 -5.84
CA GLN A 128 14.50 -9.43 -6.16
C GLN A 128 13.14 -9.79 -6.74
N ASN A 129 13.11 -10.73 -7.69
CA ASN A 129 11.87 -11.22 -8.27
C ASN A 129 11.25 -12.31 -7.37
N PHE A 130 10.79 -11.90 -6.20
CA PHE A 130 10.15 -12.78 -5.22
C PHE A 130 8.66 -12.46 -5.07
N PRO A 131 7.83 -13.47 -4.75
CA PRO A 131 6.44 -13.22 -4.41
C PRO A 131 6.32 -12.36 -3.14
N LEU A 132 5.22 -11.64 -3.00
CA LEU A 132 4.95 -10.78 -1.85
C LEU A 132 5.04 -11.55 -0.52
N SER A 133 4.58 -12.80 -0.48
CA SER A 133 4.66 -13.66 0.70
C SER A 133 6.11 -13.84 1.20
N GLN A 134 7.09 -13.92 0.29
CA GLN A 134 8.50 -14.03 0.64
C GLN A 134 9.07 -12.68 1.11
N TYR A 135 8.71 -11.57 0.45
CA TYR A 135 9.04 -10.23 0.96
C TYR A 135 8.52 -10.00 2.39
N ARG A 136 7.30 -10.47 2.71
CA ARG A 136 6.72 -10.40 4.07
C ARG A 136 7.46 -11.29 5.07
N LYS A 137 7.93 -12.46 4.67
CA LYS A 137 8.79 -13.32 5.52
C LYS A 137 10.12 -12.64 5.83
N GLU A 138 10.79 -12.12 4.80
CA GLU A 138 12.05 -11.38 4.95
C GLU A 138 11.89 -10.10 5.78
N PHE A 139 10.79 -9.37 5.59
CA PHE A 139 10.46 -8.20 6.40
C PHE A 139 10.45 -8.56 7.89
N ARG A 140 9.67 -9.59 8.27
CA ARG A 140 9.58 -10.03 9.67
C ARG A 140 10.94 -10.46 10.22
N ARG A 141 11.65 -11.32 9.47
CA ARG A 141 12.98 -11.82 9.84
C ARG A 141 13.96 -10.69 10.11
N ILE A 142 14.02 -9.69 9.23
CA ILE A 142 14.95 -8.57 9.35
C ILE A 142 14.52 -7.62 10.47
N MET A 143 13.22 -7.37 10.64
CA MET A 143 12.72 -6.55 11.75
C MET A 143 13.02 -7.18 13.12
N GLU A 144 12.85 -8.49 13.26
CA GLU A 144 13.22 -9.23 14.48
C GLU A 144 14.74 -9.19 14.72
N PHE A 145 15.53 -9.34 13.66
CA PHE A 145 16.98 -9.20 13.74
C PHE A 145 17.39 -7.78 14.19
N MET A 146 16.80 -6.74 13.60
CA MET A 146 17.09 -5.35 13.97
C MET A 146 16.74 -5.02 15.41
N LYS A 147 15.64 -5.59 15.94
CA LYS A 147 15.26 -5.43 17.35
C LYS A 147 16.23 -6.12 18.32
N SER A 148 16.85 -7.23 17.92
CA SER A 148 17.67 -8.07 18.81
C SER A 148 19.18 -7.87 18.68
N GLN A 149 19.68 -7.67 17.46
CA GLN A 149 21.10 -7.65 17.12
C GLN A 149 21.54 -6.36 16.41
N GLY A 150 20.61 -5.44 16.13
CA GLY A 150 20.89 -4.21 15.39
C GLY A 150 20.98 -4.45 13.88
N LEU A 151 21.77 -3.64 13.18
CA LEU A 151 21.83 -3.66 11.72
C LEU A 151 22.38 -4.98 11.17
N PRO A 152 21.72 -5.61 10.18
CA PRO A 152 22.29 -6.75 9.49
C PRO A 152 23.63 -6.38 8.82
N PRO A 153 24.68 -7.20 8.92
CA PRO A 153 26.02 -6.86 8.44
C PRO A 153 26.09 -6.65 6.92
N ASN A 154 25.18 -7.24 6.17
CA ASN A 154 25.11 -7.13 4.70
C ASN A 154 24.33 -5.89 4.23
N LEU A 155 23.84 -5.06 5.14
CA LEU A 155 22.98 -3.93 4.84
C LEU A 155 23.83 -2.66 4.65
N ASN A 156 24.39 -2.52 3.45
CA ASN A 156 25.25 -1.40 3.07
C ASN A 156 24.41 -0.22 2.55
N LEU A 157 23.98 0.67 3.44
CA LEU A 157 23.27 1.89 3.07
C LEU A 157 24.18 2.86 2.31
N ARG A 158 23.69 3.43 1.21
CA ARG A 158 24.39 4.45 0.41
C ARG A 158 23.58 5.73 0.37
N GLU A 159 24.26 6.87 0.32
CA GLU A 159 23.59 8.16 0.14
C GLU A 159 23.02 8.26 -1.28
N VAL A 160 21.72 8.50 -1.38
CA VAL A 160 20.99 8.57 -2.65
C VAL A 160 20.03 9.76 -2.61
N PRO A 161 19.99 10.59 -3.67
CA PRO A 161 18.96 11.62 -3.82
C PRO A 161 17.60 10.98 -4.13
N VAL A 162 16.58 11.39 -3.38
CA VAL A 162 15.23 10.81 -3.45
C VAL A 162 14.16 11.89 -3.32
N ASN A 163 12.97 11.60 -3.86
CA ASN A 163 11.75 12.28 -3.43
C ASN A 163 11.02 11.37 -2.46
N LEU A 164 10.88 11.79 -1.21
CA LEU A 164 10.33 10.98 -0.14
C LEU A 164 8.97 11.51 0.31
N SER A 165 8.07 10.57 0.62
CA SER A 165 6.77 10.83 1.24
C SER A 165 6.41 9.68 2.17
N VAL A 166 5.45 9.91 3.06
CA VAL A 166 4.94 8.88 3.98
C VAL A 166 4.42 7.61 3.28
N GLY A 167 3.98 7.73 2.03
CA GLY A 167 3.39 6.64 1.26
C GLY A 167 4.33 6.01 0.22
N GLY A 168 5.53 6.55 0.01
CA GLY A 168 6.40 6.06 -1.05
C GLY A 168 7.59 6.95 -1.34
N ILE A 169 8.42 6.47 -2.26
CA ILE A 169 9.73 7.01 -2.60
C ILE A 169 9.91 7.04 -4.12
N ARG A 170 10.52 8.09 -4.66
CA ARG A 170 11.04 8.14 -6.02
C ARG A 170 12.55 8.25 -5.98
N LEU A 171 13.22 7.47 -6.80
CA LEU A 171 14.68 7.49 -6.99
C LEU A 171 15.02 7.20 -8.44
N ALA A 172 16.22 7.63 -8.85
CA ALA A 172 16.84 7.18 -10.08
C ALA A 172 17.55 5.85 -9.86
N ILE A 173 17.48 4.95 -10.85
CA ILE A 173 18.25 3.71 -10.92
C ILE A 173 18.97 3.64 -12.26
N GLU A 174 20.02 2.81 -12.33
CA GLU A 174 20.78 2.61 -13.56
C GLU A 174 19.88 2.02 -14.67
N PRO A 175 19.93 2.52 -15.92
CA PRO A 175 19.04 2.06 -17.00
C PRO A 175 19.15 0.57 -17.32
N GLN A 176 20.32 -0.04 -17.11
CA GLN A 176 20.53 -1.48 -17.29
C GLN A 176 19.75 -2.34 -16.28
N ASP A 177 19.27 -1.75 -15.18
CA ASP A 177 18.53 -2.49 -14.18
C ASP A 177 17.05 -2.60 -14.55
N GLN A 178 16.56 -3.83 -14.70
CA GLN A 178 15.12 -4.04 -14.85
C GLN A 178 14.39 -3.71 -13.54
N PRO A 179 13.40 -2.82 -13.57
CA PRO A 179 12.62 -2.50 -12.38
C PRO A 179 11.76 -3.70 -11.97
N SER A 180 11.94 -4.16 -10.74
CA SER A 180 11.13 -5.22 -10.16
C SER A 180 9.75 -4.70 -9.76
N PRO A 181 8.65 -5.45 -9.99
CA PRO A 181 7.31 -5.07 -9.55
C PRO A 181 7.21 -4.82 -8.05
N LEU A 182 8.03 -5.55 -7.27
CA LEU A 182 8.17 -5.41 -5.83
C LEU A 182 9.63 -5.14 -5.46
N SER A 183 9.83 -4.38 -4.39
CA SER A 183 11.15 -4.08 -3.84
C SER A 183 11.06 -3.93 -2.33
N MET A 184 12.20 -4.12 -1.66
CA MET A 184 12.33 -3.81 -0.24
C MET A 184 13.34 -2.68 -0.06
N PHE A 185 12.97 -1.71 0.76
CA PHE A 185 13.74 -0.51 1.04
C PHE A 185 14.14 -0.49 2.51
N PHE A 186 15.37 -0.06 2.77
CA PHE A 186 15.87 0.29 4.09
C PHE A 186 16.31 1.74 4.06
N LEU A 187 15.66 2.58 4.85
CA LEU A 187 15.83 4.03 4.80
C LEU A 187 16.32 4.53 6.15
N ASP A 188 17.50 5.12 6.18
CA ASP A 188 17.98 5.86 7.34
C ASP A 188 17.48 7.30 7.26
N VAL A 189 16.33 7.53 7.90
CA VAL A 189 15.64 8.83 7.96
C VAL A 189 15.94 9.59 9.26
N ASP A 190 16.38 8.86 10.29
CA ASP A 190 16.63 9.36 11.64
C ASP A 190 17.87 8.62 12.19
N GLY A 191 19.07 9.14 11.94
CA GLY A 191 20.37 8.47 12.17
C GLY A 191 20.66 7.89 13.57
N ASN A 192 19.75 8.05 14.53
CA ASN A 192 19.82 7.48 15.88
C ASN A 192 18.89 6.26 16.08
N MET A 193 18.13 5.85 15.06
CA MET A 193 17.20 4.73 15.12
C MET A 193 17.51 3.71 14.01
N PRO A 194 17.10 2.44 14.16
CA PRO A 194 17.19 1.47 13.09
C PRO A 194 16.53 2.01 11.80
N PRO A 195 17.08 1.72 10.61
CA PRO A 195 16.50 2.12 9.35
C PRO A 195 15.06 1.63 9.23
N VAL A 196 14.22 2.48 8.64
CA VAL A 196 12.88 2.09 8.24
C VAL A 196 12.96 0.95 7.24
N CYS A 197 12.29 -0.15 7.50
CA CYS A 197 12.11 -1.23 6.54
C CYS A 197 10.75 -1.08 5.88
N ALA A 198 10.68 -1.16 4.55
CA ALA A 198 9.42 -1.09 3.81
C ALA A 198 9.45 -1.99 2.57
N VAL A 199 8.37 -2.73 2.34
CA VAL A 199 8.10 -3.36 1.05
C VAL A 199 7.29 -2.38 0.20
N ALA A 200 7.69 -2.22 -1.05
CA ALA A 200 7.06 -1.29 -1.98
C ALA A 200 6.76 -1.95 -3.33
N GLU A 201 5.69 -1.51 -3.97
CA GLU A 201 5.42 -1.82 -5.37
C GLU A 201 5.99 -0.72 -6.30
N SER A 202 6.36 -1.11 -7.52
CA SER A 202 6.61 -0.15 -8.61
C SER A 202 5.28 0.47 -9.05
N ALA A 203 5.15 1.79 -8.89
CA ALA A 203 3.94 2.54 -9.22
C ALA A 203 3.97 3.14 -10.63
N TRP A 204 5.12 3.66 -11.05
CA TRP A 204 5.36 4.21 -12.38
C TRP A 204 6.86 4.28 -12.65
N GLN A 205 7.22 4.37 -13.93
CA GLN A 205 8.59 4.43 -14.42
C GLN A 205 8.67 5.49 -15.51
N HIS A 206 9.78 6.21 -15.56
CA HIS A 206 10.06 7.19 -16.59
C HIS A 206 11.54 7.09 -16.98
N GLN A 207 11.80 6.83 -18.26
CA GLN A 207 13.15 6.80 -18.79
C GLN A 207 13.55 8.24 -19.19
N ASP A 208 14.63 8.73 -18.61
CA ASP A 208 15.37 9.90 -19.08
C ASP A 208 16.63 9.45 -19.82
N ASP A 209 17.32 10.36 -20.51
CA ASP A 209 18.48 10.05 -21.39
C ASP A 209 19.62 9.30 -20.68
N LYS A 210 19.73 9.45 -19.34
CA LYS A 210 20.83 8.89 -18.54
C LYS A 210 20.39 7.96 -17.42
N GLU A 211 19.13 8.03 -17.00
CA GLU A 211 18.65 7.39 -15.78
C GLU A 211 17.22 6.88 -15.95
N LEU A 212 16.92 5.77 -15.27
CA LEU A 212 15.55 5.29 -15.15
C LEU A 212 14.98 5.78 -13.82
N ILE A 213 13.99 6.68 -13.88
CA ILE A 213 13.34 7.24 -12.70
C ILE A 213 12.16 6.35 -12.32
N CYS A 214 12.20 5.78 -11.12
CA CYS A 214 11.17 4.89 -10.61
C CYS A 214 10.43 5.51 -9.43
N GLY A 215 9.10 5.49 -9.48
CA GLY A 215 8.24 5.80 -8.34
C GLY A 215 7.75 4.51 -7.68
N HIS A 216 8.00 4.37 -6.39
CA HIS A 216 7.57 3.24 -5.58
C HIS A 216 6.55 3.66 -4.52
N ARG A 217 5.56 2.80 -4.26
CA ARG A 217 4.59 2.99 -3.17
C ARG A 217 4.79 1.92 -2.10
N PHE A 218 4.88 2.33 -0.83
CA PHE A 218 4.93 1.39 0.27
C PHE A 218 3.61 0.61 0.38
N ILE A 219 3.72 -0.71 0.46
CA ILE A 219 2.61 -1.66 0.58
C ILE A 219 2.70 -2.52 1.84
N HIS A 220 3.86 -2.55 2.50
CA HIS A 220 4.06 -3.13 3.82
C HIS A 220 5.10 -2.32 4.58
N ILE A 221 4.73 -1.70 5.69
CA ILE A 221 5.61 -0.86 6.52
C ILE A 221 5.01 -0.73 7.93
N LEU A 222 5.83 -0.48 8.95
CA LEU A 222 5.30 -0.12 10.28
C LEU A 222 4.64 1.26 10.23
N LYS A 223 3.49 1.43 10.89
CA LYS A 223 2.85 2.75 11.04
C LYS A 223 3.74 3.74 11.80
N ALA A 224 4.51 3.24 12.77
CA ALA A 224 5.52 4.05 13.47
C ALA A 224 6.62 4.56 12.52
N ASP A 225 7.05 3.73 11.57
CA ASP A 225 8.04 4.13 10.55
C ASP A 225 7.46 5.10 9.53
N GLN A 226 6.16 4.99 9.19
CA GLN A 226 5.49 6.01 8.41
C GLN A 226 5.49 7.37 9.12
N GLU A 227 5.24 7.39 10.43
CA GLU A 227 5.31 8.64 11.19
C GLU A 227 6.73 9.22 11.23
N ARG A 228 7.75 8.38 11.38
CA ARG A 228 9.16 8.80 11.28
C ARG A 228 9.47 9.45 9.92
N ILE A 229 9.05 8.83 8.82
CA ILE A 229 9.18 9.42 7.48
C ILE A 229 8.44 10.76 7.41
N ASN A 230 7.22 10.85 7.94
CA ASN A 230 6.44 12.08 7.95
C ASN A 230 7.16 13.21 8.71
N LEU A 231 7.70 12.93 9.89
CA LEU A 231 8.49 13.88 10.68
C LEU A 231 9.75 14.35 9.93
N HIS A 232 10.47 13.42 9.28
CA HIS A 232 11.61 13.77 8.43
C HIS A 232 11.20 14.71 7.28
N VAL A 233 10.13 14.38 6.55
CA VAL A 233 9.62 15.20 5.43
C VAL A 233 9.26 16.61 5.92
N GLN A 234 8.56 16.72 7.04
CA GLN A 234 8.21 18.03 7.63
C GLN A 234 9.44 18.82 8.05
N ALA A 235 10.45 18.16 8.64
CA ALA A 235 11.69 18.80 9.04
C ALA A 235 12.46 19.37 7.85
N VAL A 236 12.54 18.64 6.73
CA VAL A 236 13.18 19.12 5.50
C VAL A 236 12.38 20.28 4.88
N GLN A 237 11.05 20.18 4.80
CA GLN A 237 10.20 21.28 4.30
C GLN A 237 10.38 22.56 5.11
N LYS A 238 10.43 22.45 6.44
CA LYS A 238 10.70 23.58 7.34
C LYS A 238 12.07 24.21 7.06
N LYS A 239 13.11 23.40 6.85
CA LYS A 239 14.46 23.90 6.48
C LYS A 239 14.46 24.63 5.13
N LEU A 240 13.62 24.20 4.19
CA LEU A 240 13.43 24.84 2.88
C LEU A 240 12.50 26.07 2.91
N GLY A 241 11.99 26.47 4.09
CA GLY A 241 11.06 27.58 4.22
C GLY A 241 9.66 27.31 3.67
N ILE A 242 9.34 26.06 3.31
CA ILE A 242 8.03 25.65 2.80
C ILE A 242 7.09 25.52 3.99
N THR A 243 6.22 26.52 4.17
CA THR A 243 5.21 26.51 5.24
C THR A 243 3.98 25.75 4.74
N VAL A 244 3.88 24.46 5.07
CA VAL A 244 2.66 23.69 4.86
C VAL A 244 1.86 23.71 6.16
N ALA A 245 0.59 24.15 6.10
CA ALA A 245 -0.31 24.04 7.25
C ALA A 245 -0.31 22.59 7.72
N ALA A 246 -0.07 22.36 9.02
CA ALA A 246 0.04 21.02 9.60
C ALA A 246 -1.22 20.21 9.26
N SER A 247 -1.15 19.40 8.21
CA SER A 247 -2.22 18.47 7.91
C SER A 247 -2.11 17.39 8.97
N LYS A 248 -3.05 17.33 9.92
CA LYS A 248 -3.17 16.17 10.81
C LYS A 248 -3.13 14.93 9.92
N THR A 249 -2.12 14.10 10.11
CA THR A 249 -2.00 12.77 9.52
C THR A 249 -3.15 11.95 10.10
N ASN A 250 -4.36 12.12 9.57
CA ASN A 250 -5.50 11.31 9.96
C ASN A 250 -5.31 9.94 9.30
N TRP A 251 -4.40 9.14 9.86
CA TRP A 251 -4.37 7.69 9.68
C TRP A 251 -5.76 7.09 9.84
N GLU A 252 -6.53 7.68 10.76
CA GLU A 252 -7.93 7.40 11.01
C GLU A 252 -8.83 7.54 9.77
N LEU A 253 -8.57 8.40 8.78
CA LEU A 253 -9.40 8.45 7.56
C LEU A 253 -9.06 7.33 6.57
N LEU A 254 -7.84 6.78 6.64
CA LEU A 254 -7.49 5.56 5.92
C LEU A 254 -7.99 4.29 6.63
N ASP A 255 -8.18 4.34 7.96
CA ASP A 255 -8.66 3.21 8.78
C ASP A 255 -10.16 3.27 9.16
N ARG A 256 -10.86 4.39 8.98
CA ARG A 256 -12.30 4.50 9.24
C ARG A 256 -13.09 4.05 8.02
N MET A 257 -13.57 2.81 8.10
CA MET A 257 -14.83 2.35 7.53
C MET A 257 -15.43 1.48 8.61
N THR A 258 -16.47 1.95 9.30
CA THR A 258 -17.19 1.16 10.29
C THR A 258 -18.05 0.13 9.56
N TYR A 259 -17.64 -1.13 9.60
CA TYR A 259 -18.50 -2.24 9.22
C TYR A 259 -19.41 -2.56 10.40
N GLU A 260 -20.68 -2.15 10.32
CA GLU A 260 -21.72 -2.66 11.20
C GLU A 260 -22.07 -4.08 10.73
N GLY A 261 -21.29 -5.05 11.17
CA GLY A 261 -21.59 -6.46 10.93
C GLY A 261 -22.98 -6.78 11.48
N LYS A 262 -23.79 -7.52 10.73
CA LYS A 262 -25.06 -8.04 11.24
C LYS A 262 -24.75 -8.92 12.44
N GLU A 263 -25.18 -8.51 13.63
CA GLU A 263 -25.25 -9.37 14.81
C GLU A 263 -26.00 -10.65 14.42
N THR A 264 -25.27 -11.76 14.29
CA THR A 264 -25.88 -13.08 14.38
C THR A 264 -26.28 -13.24 15.84
N LYS A 265 -27.55 -12.98 16.15
CA LYS A 265 -28.13 -13.36 17.45
C LYS A 265 -27.94 -14.87 17.65
N PRO A 266 -27.61 -15.30 18.88
CA PRO A 266 -27.44 -16.71 19.21
C PRO A 266 -28.73 -17.52 19.00
#